data_AF-A0A0D0ANN1-F1
#
_entry.id   AF-A0A0D0ANN1-F1
#
_cell.length_a   1.000
_cell.length_b   1.000
_cell.length_c   1.000
_cell.angle_alpha   90.00
_cell.angle_beta   90.00
_cell.angle_gamma   90.00
#
_symmetry.space_group_name_H-M   'P 1'
#
loop_
_entity.id
_entity.type
_entity.pdbx_description
1 polymer ?
#
loop_
_entity_poly.entity_id
_entity_poly.type
_entity_poly.pdbx_seq_one_letter_code
_entity_poly.pdbx_strand_id
1 'polypeptide(L)'
;MWSWLTNESNAQRKFIELIFERTGKYPNWDPPSEIPVGSYGFVDKVTGNFFPKGSIYSSEFQPLLRSVGIDPDSDKHHPEDCPEEAEFTTWSTNVKKLELNVESYAGVPGIATASIKGTWQVKRGTTGAVLLMNKPRIKHINQEALGKLSDIELFRSMHLVTKVFYCPAYSLYLSDKSQCIMPSGTNILI
;
A
#
# COMPACT_ATOMS: atom_id res chain seq x y z
N MET A 1 -20.50 16.18 22.39
CA MET A 1 -19.30 16.85 21.82
C MET A 1 -18.11 16.30 22.61
N TRP A 2 -17.43 15.27 22.09
CA TRP A 2 -16.41 14.54 22.82
C TRP A 2 -15.04 14.81 22.19
N SER A 3 -14.17 15.43 22.98
CA SER A 3 -12.79 15.78 22.69
C SER A 3 -11.92 14.54 22.80
N TRP A 4 -11.36 14.07 21.68
CA TRP A 4 -10.29 13.08 21.70
C TRP A 4 -8.98 13.78 22.04
N LEU A 5 -8.51 13.53 23.27
CA LEU A 5 -7.14 13.79 23.67
C LEU A 5 -6.22 12.96 22.76
N THR A 6 -5.46 13.66 21.93
CA THR A 6 -4.37 13.13 21.12
C THR A 6 -3.27 12.62 22.04
N ASN A 7 -3.31 11.33 22.39
CA ASN A 7 -2.21 10.67 23.07
C ASN A 7 -1.26 10.13 22.00
N GLU A 8 -0.01 10.61 22.02
CA GLU A 8 1.15 10.26 21.19
C GLU A 8 0.87 9.57 19.85
N SER A 9 1.09 10.31 18.76
CA SER A 9 0.86 9.83 17.40
C SER A 9 1.63 8.54 17.14
N ASN A 10 0.91 7.43 17.03
CA ASN A 10 1.43 6.24 16.38
C ASN A 10 1.84 6.67 14.95
N ALA A 11 3.16 6.83 14.73
CA ALA A 11 3.71 7.36 13.49
C ALA A 11 3.30 6.51 12.28
N GLN A 12 3.26 5.21 12.48
CA GLN A 12 2.74 4.24 11.52
C GLN A 12 1.28 4.52 11.16
N ARG A 13 0.40 4.64 12.16
CA ARG A 13 -1.02 4.95 11.94
C ARG A 13 -1.16 6.26 11.17
N LYS A 14 -0.38 7.27 11.54
CA LYS A 14 -0.41 8.58 10.90
C LYS A 14 0.04 8.52 9.45
N PHE A 15 1.09 7.76 9.15
CA PHE A 15 1.54 7.52 7.79
C PHE A 15 0.46 6.84 6.95
N ILE A 16 -0.11 5.74 7.46
CA ILE A 16 -1.17 4.98 6.80
C ILE A 16 -2.35 5.88 6.46
N GLU A 17 -2.82 6.67 7.42
CA GLU A 17 -3.93 7.62 7.22
C GLU A 17 -3.61 8.64 6.12
N LEU A 18 -2.43 9.27 6.18
CA LEU A 18 -2.04 10.33 5.23
C LEU A 18 -1.93 9.82 3.79
N ILE A 19 -1.47 8.58 3.58
CA ILE A 19 -1.42 7.96 2.26
C ILE A 19 -2.81 7.46 1.82
N PHE A 20 -3.60 6.89 2.75
CA PHE A 20 -4.95 6.42 2.47
C PHE A 20 -5.88 7.56 2.06
N GLU A 21 -5.87 8.69 2.79
CA GLU A 21 -6.63 9.89 2.46
C GLU A 21 -6.34 10.39 1.03
N ARG A 22 -5.10 10.23 0.57
CA ARG A 22 -4.70 10.64 -0.78
C ARG A 22 -5.10 9.64 -1.86
N THR A 23 -4.95 8.35 -1.59
CA THR A 23 -4.94 7.30 -2.63
C THR A 23 -6.14 6.37 -2.59
N GLY A 24 -6.89 6.36 -1.49
CA GLY A 24 -7.88 5.33 -1.17
C GLY A 24 -7.27 3.93 -0.93
N LYS A 25 -5.94 3.82 -0.83
CA LYS A 25 -5.21 2.55 -0.68
C LYS A 25 -4.49 2.52 0.66
N TYR A 26 -4.51 1.35 1.31
CA TYR A 26 -3.79 1.13 2.56
C TYR A 26 -2.33 0.79 2.25
N PRO A 27 -1.35 1.62 2.64
CA PRO A 27 0.05 1.22 2.55
C PRO A 27 0.37 0.17 3.63
N ASN A 28 1.28 -0.75 3.31
CA ASN A 28 1.88 -1.62 4.31
C ASN A 28 3.04 -0.87 4.99
N TRP A 29 2.97 -0.73 6.32
CA TRP A 29 4.04 -0.10 7.09
C TRP A 29 5.27 -0.99 7.26
N ASP A 30 5.09 -2.31 7.18
CA ASP A 30 6.16 -3.30 7.22
C ASP A 30 6.16 -4.13 5.92
N PRO A 31 6.61 -3.57 4.78
CA PRO A 31 6.53 -4.25 3.49
C PRO A 31 7.17 -5.64 3.38
N PRO A 32 8.23 -5.99 4.13
CA PRO A 32 8.76 -7.36 4.15
C PRO A 32 7.72 -8.39 4.65
N SER A 33 6.78 -7.97 5.50
CA SER A 33 5.62 -8.77 5.87
C SER A 33 4.57 -8.72 4.75
N GLU A 34 4.76 -9.56 3.73
CA GLU A 34 3.89 -9.59 2.55
C GLU A 34 2.43 -9.94 2.90
N ILE A 35 1.50 -9.22 2.27
CA ILE A 35 0.06 -9.48 2.36
C ILE A 35 -0.41 -9.94 0.99
N PRO A 36 -0.70 -11.24 0.79
CA PRO A 36 -1.09 -11.74 -0.52
C PRO A 36 -2.53 -11.34 -0.86
N VAL A 37 -2.80 -11.16 -2.16
CA VAL A 37 -4.15 -11.01 -2.70
C VAL A 37 -5.00 -12.20 -2.28
N GLY A 38 -6.27 -11.94 -1.96
CA GLY A 38 -7.21 -12.95 -1.46
C GLY A 38 -7.12 -13.21 0.04
N SER A 39 -6.16 -12.60 0.75
CA SER A 39 -6.17 -12.62 2.21
C SER A 39 -7.39 -11.91 2.76
N TYR A 40 -8.00 -12.45 3.80
CA TYR A 40 -9.06 -11.78 4.55
C TYR A 40 -8.70 -11.67 6.03
N GLY A 41 -9.20 -10.62 6.70
CA GLY A 41 -8.83 -10.36 8.08
C GLY A 41 -9.38 -9.04 8.61
N PHE A 42 -8.65 -8.46 9.58
CA PHE A 42 -9.07 -7.22 10.25
C PHE A 42 -7.98 -6.17 10.17
N VAL A 43 -8.40 -4.90 10.06
CA VAL A 43 -7.51 -3.77 10.25
C VAL A 43 -7.57 -3.35 11.71
N ASP A 44 -6.43 -3.36 12.39
CA ASP A 44 -6.32 -2.79 13.73
C ASP A 44 -6.54 -1.28 13.66
N LYS A 45 -7.51 -0.80 14.43
CA LYS A 45 -7.91 0.60 14.46
C LYS A 45 -6.85 1.52 15.07
N VAL A 46 -5.98 0.98 15.93
CA VAL A 46 -4.92 1.74 16.61
C VAL A 46 -3.71 1.90 15.71
N THR A 47 -3.23 0.81 15.12
CA THR A 47 -1.99 0.81 14.31
C THR A 47 -2.27 1.04 12.82
N GLY A 48 -3.45 0.66 12.32
CA GLY A 48 -3.75 0.60 10.89
C GLY A 48 -3.23 -0.66 10.20
N ASN A 49 -2.59 -1.59 10.92
CA ASN A 49 -2.11 -2.84 10.33
C ASN A 49 -3.24 -3.79 9.97
N PHE A 50 -3.06 -4.48 8.84
CA PHE A 50 -3.92 -5.58 8.45
C PHE A 50 -3.41 -6.90 9.04
N PHE A 51 -4.29 -7.61 9.74
CA PHE A 51 -4.01 -8.91 10.35
C PHE A 51 -4.77 -10.00 9.58
N PRO A 52 -4.07 -10.78 8.71
CA PRO A 52 -4.70 -11.86 7.97
C PRO A 52 -5.18 -12.96 8.92
N LYS A 53 -6.37 -13.50 8.63
CA LYS A 53 -6.97 -14.66 9.30
C LYS A 53 -7.02 -15.90 8.41
N GLY A 54 -7.04 -15.69 7.09
CA GLY A 54 -7.00 -16.76 6.11
C GLY A 54 -6.91 -16.19 4.71
N SER A 55 -7.03 -17.06 3.72
CA SER A 55 -7.04 -16.72 2.30
C SER A 55 -8.21 -17.39 1.60
N ILE A 56 -8.81 -16.69 0.64
CA ILE A 56 -9.86 -17.28 -0.20
C ILE A 56 -9.34 -18.43 -1.07
N TYR A 57 -8.02 -18.50 -1.29
CA TYR A 57 -7.36 -19.56 -2.05
C TYR A 57 -6.99 -20.78 -1.21
N SER A 58 -7.32 -20.77 0.08
CA SER A 58 -7.06 -21.90 0.96
C SER A 58 -8.06 -23.04 0.73
N SER A 59 -7.63 -24.27 0.94
CA SER A 59 -8.48 -25.47 0.84
C SER A 59 -9.72 -25.39 1.72
N GLU A 60 -9.58 -24.79 2.89
CA GLU A 60 -10.61 -24.61 3.90
C GLU A 60 -11.71 -23.64 3.44
N PHE A 61 -11.38 -22.71 2.52
CA PHE A 61 -12.32 -21.72 2.01
C PHE A 61 -13.11 -22.19 0.77
N GLN A 62 -12.65 -23.27 0.12
CA GLN A 62 -13.28 -23.80 -1.09
C GLN A 62 -14.79 -24.10 -0.95
N PRO A 63 -15.29 -24.70 0.15
CA PRO A 63 -16.73 -24.94 0.29
C PRO A 63 -17.56 -23.65 0.20
N LEU A 64 -17.03 -22.54 0.73
CA LEU A 64 -17.70 -21.24 0.74
C LEU A 64 -17.63 -20.54 -0.63
N LEU A 65 -16.58 -20.79 -1.41
CA LEU A 65 -16.51 -20.36 -2.81
C LEU A 65 -17.57 -21.07 -3.66
N ARG A 66 -17.69 -22.39 -3.50
CA ARG A 66 -18.67 -23.18 -4.25
C ARG A 66 -20.10 -22.77 -3.91
N SER A 67 -20.39 -22.34 -2.67
CA SER A 67 -21.74 -21.88 -2.29
C SER A 67 -22.15 -20.57 -2.97
N VAL A 68 -21.20 -19.76 -3.46
CA VAL A 68 -21.48 -18.55 -4.24
C VAL A 68 -21.22 -18.74 -5.74
N GLY A 69 -21.07 -19.99 -6.21
CA GLY A 69 -20.89 -20.30 -7.62
C GLY A 69 -19.51 -19.90 -8.17
N ILE A 70 -18.49 -19.89 -7.32
CA ILE A 70 -17.08 -19.80 -7.72
C ILE A 70 -16.50 -21.22 -7.72
N ASP A 71 -15.92 -21.62 -8.84
CA ASP A 71 -15.17 -22.87 -8.94
C ASP A 71 -13.71 -22.62 -8.52
N PRO A 72 -13.25 -23.14 -7.36
CA PRO A 72 -11.90 -22.92 -6.87
C PRO A 72 -10.82 -23.58 -7.75
N ASP A 73 -11.20 -24.56 -8.57
CA ASP A 73 -10.28 -25.29 -9.46
C ASP A 73 -10.16 -24.61 -10.84
N SER A 74 -10.94 -23.55 -11.09
CA SER A 74 -10.89 -22.79 -12.33
C SER A 74 -9.75 -21.77 -12.33
N ASP A 75 -9.00 -21.70 -13.42
CA ASP A 75 -7.97 -20.66 -13.64
C ASP A 75 -8.51 -19.23 -13.44
N LYS A 76 -9.81 -19.01 -13.70
CA LYS A 76 -10.49 -17.73 -13.51
C LYS A 76 -10.58 -17.29 -12.04
N HIS A 77 -10.40 -18.20 -11.10
CA HIS A 77 -10.40 -17.91 -9.68
C HIS A 77 -9.06 -17.29 -9.25
N HIS A 78 -7.95 -17.67 -9.88
CA HIS A 78 -6.61 -17.28 -9.45
C HIS A 78 -6.35 -15.77 -9.62
N PRO A 79 -5.47 -15.18 -8.78
CA PRO A 79 -5.11 -13.78 -8.93
C PRO A 79 -4.43 -13.50 -10.26
N GLU A 80 -4.78 -12.37 -10.87
CA GLU A 80 -4.19 -11.90 -12.13
C GLU A 80 -3.06 -10.92 -11.83
N ASP A 81 -1.93 -11.08 -12.54
CA ASP A 81 -0.84 -10.12 -12.58
C ASP A 81 -1.11 -9.10 -13.70
N CYS A 82 -1.16 -7.81 -13.36
CA CYS A 82 -1.16 -6.74 -14.35
C CYS A 82 0.28 -6.40 -14.78
N PRO A 83 0.50 -6.00 -16.04
CA PRO A 83 1.81 -5.51 -16.49
C PRO A 83 2.26 -4.28 -15.68
N GLU A 84 3.57 -4.05 -15.63
CA GLU A 84 4.22 -2.98 -14.86
C GLU A 84 3.55 -1.61 -15.13
N GLU A 85 3.09 -0.93 -14.06
CA GLU A 85 2.71 0.48 -14.16
C GLU A 85 3.98 1.33 -14.11
N ALA A 86 4.06 2.35 -14.98
CA ALA A 86 5.30 3.04 -15.30
C ALA A 86 5.96 3.80 -14.12
N GLU A 87 5.27 4.06 -13.00
CA GLU A 87 5.84 4.57 -11.74
C GLU A 87 4.69 4.91 -10.77
N PHE A 88 4.76 4.48 -9.51
CA PHE A 88 3.77 4.86 -8.48
C PHE A 88 4.49 5.60 -7.35
N THR A 89 4.60 6.91 -7.52
CA THR A 89 5.03 7.84 -6.47
C THR A 89 3.80 8.57 -5.93
N THR A 90 3.54 8.46 -4.63
CA THR A 90 2.42 9.14 -3.98
C THR A 90 2.85 9.86 -2.71
N TRP A 91 2.19 10.97 -2.39
CA TRP A 91 2.49 11.81 -1.23
C TRP A 91 1.20 12.40 -0.66
N SER A 92 1.17 12.69 0.63
CA SER A 92 -0.03 13.19 1.31
C SER A 92 -0.42 14.60 0.85
N THR A 93 -1.67 15.00 1.08
CA THR A 93 -2.23 16.28 0.62
C THR A 93 -1.45 17.51 1.10
N ASN A 94 -0.76 17.41 2.24
CA ASN A 94 0.05 18.50 2.80
C ASN A 94 1.46 18.58 2.21
N VAL A 95 1.80 17.69 1.28
CA VAL A 95 3.07 17.65 0.58
C VAL A 95 2.90 18.19 -0.83
N LYS A 96 3.76 19.13 -1.20
CA LYS A 96 3.91 19.61 -2.58
C LYS A 96 5.19 19.02 -3.15
N LYS A 97 5.08 18.36 -4.31
CA LYS A 97 6.24 17.93 -5.10
C LYS A 97 6.88 19.16 -5.75
N LEU A 98 8.18 19.35 -5.53
CA LEU A 98 8.95 20.42 -6.16
C LEU A 98 9.66 19.90 -7.41
N GLU A 99 10.34 18.75 -7.31
CA GLU A 99 11.08 18.12 -8.43
C GLU A 99 11.05 16.60 -8.32
N LEU A 100 11.11 15.88 -9.45
CA LEU A 100 11.43 14.46 -9.52
C LEU A 100 12.28 14.21 -10.75
N ASN A 101 13.51 13.79 -10.52
CA ASN A 101 14.45 13.39 -11.54
C ASN A 101 14.63 11.88 -11.44
N VAL A 102 14.22 11.16 -12.48
CA VAL A 102 14.51 9.74 -12.64
C VAL A 102 15.77 9.65 -13.50
N GLU A 103 16.94 9.57 -12.87
CA GLU A 103 18.22 9.53 -13.60
C GLU A 103 18.74 8.10 -13.67
N SER A 104 18.45 7.32 -14.71
CA SER A 104 19.08 6.00 -14.86
C SER A 104 20.60 6.15 -15.08
N TYR A 105 21.41 5.99 -14.02
CA TYR A 105 22.85 6.21 -14.08
C TYR A 105 23.58 5.02 -14.69
N ALA A 106 23.49 4.83 -16.02
CA ALA A 106 24.22 3.77 -16.71
C ALA A 106 25.74 4.03 -16.62
N GLY A 107 26.40 3.53 -15.57
CA GLY A 107 27.78 3.92 -15.32
C GLY A 107 28.59 3.13 -14.30
N VAL A 108 28.23 1.89 -13.92
CA VAL A 108 29.17 0.90 -13.34
C VAL A 108 28.61 -0.51 -13.59
N PRO A 109 29.34 -1.45 -14.23
CA PRO A 109 28.88 -2.83 -14.36
C PRO A 109 28.78 -3.48 -12.96
N GLY A 110 27.58 -3.96 -12.59
CA GLY A 110 27.34 -4.68 -11.33
C GLY A 110 26.58 -3.92 -10.24
N ILE A 111 26.26 -2.63 -10.45
CA ILE A 111 25.35 -1.88 -9.56
C ILE A 111 24.05 -1.66 -10.34
N ALA A 112 22.95 -2.27 -9.89
CA ALA A 112 21.64 -2.02 -10.46
C ALA A 112 21.29 -0.54 -10.23
N THR A 113 21.01 0.16 -11.33
CA THR A 113 20.70 1.58 -11.38
C THR A 113 19.28 1.84 -10.91
N ALA A 114 19.12 2.33 -9.69
CA ALA A 114 17.89 2.96 -9.25
C ALA A 114 18.25 4.32 -8.65
N SER A 115 17.52 5.34 -9.10
CA SER A 115 17.92 6.75 -9.01
C SER A 115 16.68 7.61 -9.17
N ILE A 116 15.65 7.26 -8.38
CA ILE A 116 14.47 8.09 -8.20
C ILE A 116 14.87 9.17 -7.20
N LYS A 117 15.26 10.35 -7.69
CA LYS A 117 15.48 11.53 -6.85
C LYS A 117 14.23 12.37 -6.87
N GLY A 118 13.71 12.73 -5.70
CA GLY A 118 12.61 13.67 -5.61
C GLY A 118 12.81 14.65 -4.47
N THR A 119 12.29 15.85 -4.67
CA THR A 119 12.27 16.91 -3.66
C THR A 119 10.82 17.22 -3.33
N TRP A 120 10.48 17.08 -2.05
CA TRP A 120 9.15 17.35 -1.52
C TRP A 120 9.21 18.47 -0.50
N GLN A 121 8.18 19.32 -0.50
CA GLN A 121 7.99 20.37 0.48
C GLN A 121 6.73 20.07 1.29
N VAL A 122 6.87 19.96 2.61
CA VAL A 122 5.75 19.79 3.54
C VAL A 122 5.26 21.16 3.98
N LYS A 123 3.95 21.36 4.04
CA LYS A 123 3.35 22.59 4.58
C LYS A 123 3.80 22.79 6.04
N ARG A 124 4.30 23.99 6.35
CA ARG A 124 4.79 24.35 7.69
C ARG A 124 3.75 24.05 8.78
N GLY A 125 4.20 23.42 9.87
CA GLY A 125 3.34 23.06 11.01
C GLY A 125 2.44 21.84 10.78
N THR A 126 2.65 21.09 9.69
CA THR A 126 1.91 19.87 9.39
C THR A 126 2.83 18.65 9.27
N THR A 127 2.24 17.45 9.28
CA THR A 127 2.93 16.19 8.99
C THR A 127 2.66 15.82 7.53
N GLY A 128 3.73 15.55 6.78
CA GLY A 128 3.70 15.02 5.42
C GLY A 128 4.08 13.55 5.40
N ALA A 129 3.51 12.78 4.47
CA ALA A 129 3.90 11.40 4.22
C ALA A 129 4.25 11.22 2.74
N VAL A 130 5.28 10.43 2.44
CA VAL A 130 5.71 10.09 1.08
C VAL A 130 5.92 8.59 0.99
N LEU A 131 5.33 7.98 -0.04
CA LEU A 131 5.55 6.58 -0.42
C LEU A 131 6.10 6.54 -1.84
N LEU A 132 7.30 5.99 -1.99
CA LEU A 132 7.96 5.77 -3.26
C LEU A 132 8.01 4.27 -3.54
N MET A 133 7.53 3.85 -4.71
CA MET A 133 7.61 2.47 -5.18
C MET A 133 8.32 2.44 -6.53
N ASN A 134 9.44 1.72 -6.61
CA ASN A 134 10.22 1.56 -7.83
C ASN A 134 9.67 0.38 -8.65
N LYS A 135 9.25 0.61 -9.90
CA LYS A 135 8.64 -0.42 -10.78
C LYS A 135 7.50 -1.19 -10.10
N PRO A 136 6.44 -0.50 -9.67
CA PRO A 136 5.31 -1.15 -9.03
C PRO A 136 4.63 -2.13 -10.00
N ARG A 137 4.24 -3.27 -9.46
CA ARG A 137 3.45 -4.31 -10.08
C ARG A 137 2.16 -4.47 -9.31
N ILE A 138 1.13 -4.95 -9.99
CA ILE A 138 -0.19 -5.11 -9.40
C ILE A 138 -0.61 -6.55 -9.55
N LYS A 139 -1.10 -7.12 -8.45
CA LYS A 139 -1.84 -8.37 -8.44
C LYS A 139 -3.26 -8.09 -7.96
N HIS A 140 -4.27 -8.68 -8.56
CA HIS A 140 -5.65 -8.50 -8.11
C HIS A 140 -6.52 -9.73 -8.33
N ILE A 141 -7.65 -9.79 -7.62
CA ILE A 141 -8.70 -10.79 -7.85
C ILE A 141 -9.40 -10.45 -9.18
N ASN A 142 -9.80 -11.48 -9.93
CA ASN A 142 -10.61 -11.34 -11.13
C ASN A 142 -11.96 -10.64 -10.82
N GLN A 143 -12.40 -9.73 -11.70
CA GLN A 143 -13.64 -8.95 -11.51
C GLN A 143 -14.92 -9.80 -11.41
N GLU A 144 -15.00 -10.91 -12.15
CA GLU A 144 -16.13 -11.84 -12.10
C GLU A 144 -16.24 -12.49 -10.71
N ALA A 145 -15.09 -12.86 -10.12
CA ALA A 145 -15.04 -13.42 -8.77
C ALA A 145 -15.41 -12.37 -7.71
N LEU A 146 -14.98 -11.11 -7.85
CA LEU A 146 -15.27 -10.04 -6.87
C LEU A 146 -16.77 -9.84 -6.63
N GLY A 147 -17.59 -9.88 -7.68
CA GLY A 147 -19.05 -9.77 -7.54
C GLY A 147 -19.62 -10.87 -6.66
N LYS A 148 -19.29 -12.13 -6.94
CA LYS A 148 -19.76 -13.30 -6.20
C LYS A 148 -19.21 -13.36 -4.77
N LEU A 149 -17.96 -12.92 -4.57
CA LEU A 149 -17.36 -12.84 -3.23
C LEU A 149 -18.12 -11.87 -2.32
N SER A 150 -18.77 -10.83 -2.87
CA SER A 150 -19.54 -9.87 -2.07
C SER A 150 -20.78 -10.48 -1.39
N ASP A 151 -21.25 -11.62 -1.88
CA ASP A 151 -22.38 -12.37 -1.30
C ASP A 151 -21.97 -13.20 -0.06
N ILE A 152 -20.66 -13.36 0.19
CA ILE A 152 -20.15 -14.11 1.33
C ILE A 152 -20.30 -13.28 2.61
N GLU A 153 -21.12 -13.77 3.54
CA GLU A 153 -21.43 -13.08 4.80
C GLU A 153 -20.20 -12.78 5.67
N LEU A 154 -19.18 -13.63 5.63
CA LEU A 154 -17.92 -13.44 6.36
C LEU A 154 -17.31 -12.04 6.10
N PHE A 155 -17.36 -11.58 4.85
CA PHE A 155 -16.77 -10.30 4.45
C PHE A 155 -17.61 -9.07 4.83
N ARG A 156 -18.78 -9.25 5.46
CA ARG A 156 -19.50 -8.13 6.09
C ARG A 156 -18.79 -7.61 7.34
N SER A 157 -18.02 -8.48 8.00
CA SER A 157 -17.32 -8.18 9.25
C SER A 157 -15.79 -8.15 9.10
N MET A 158 -15.26 -8.67 8.00
CA MET A 158 -13.83 -8.75 7.69
C MET A 158 -13.51 -8.01 6.40
N HIS A 159 -12.24 -7.65 6.22
CA HIS A 159 -11.74 -6.98 5.03
C HIS A 159 -11.08 -8.01 4.12
N LEU A 160 -11.39 -7.97 2.83
CA LEU A 160 -10.77 -8.80 1.81
C LEU A 160 -9.74 -7.98 1.02
N VAL A 161 -8.54 -8.52 0.85
CA VAL A 161 -7.47 -7.93 0.04
C VAL A 161 -7.73 -8.25 -1.42
N THR A 162 -8.36 -7.32 -2.14
CA THR A 162 -8.77 -7.52 -3.54
C THR A 162 -7.69 -7.16 -4.55
N LYS A 163 -6.76 -6.27 -4.18
CA LYS A 163 -5.67 -5.78 -5.02
C LYS A 163 -4.46 -5.41 -4.17
N VAL A 164 -3.28 -5.80 -4.61
CA VAL A 164 -2.00 -5.51 -3.95
C VAL A 164 -1.07 -4.86 -4.97
N PHE A 165 -0.39 -3.81 -4.53
CA PHE A 165 0.74 -3.19 -5.22
C PHE A 165 2.01 -3.71 -4.56
N TYR A 166 2.94 -4.25 -5.35
CA TYR A 166 4.22 -4.75 -4.88
C TYR A 166 5.34 -4.22 -5.76
N CYS A 167 6.55 -4.12 -5.23
CA CYS A 167 7.69 -3.58 -5.97
C CYS A 167 9.00 -4.17 -5.44
N PRO A 168 10.04 -4.30 -6.27
CA PRO A 168 11.35 -4.75 -5.83
C PRO A 168 12.01 -3.80 -4.82
N ALA A 169 11.68 -2.50 -4.85
CA ALA A 169 12.27 -1.51 -3.95
C ALA A 169 11.30 -0.36 -3.65
N TYR A 170 11.35 0.16 -2.42
CA TYR A 170 10.45 1.20 -1.93
C TYR A 170 11.13 2.12 -0.92
N SER A 171 10.49 3.26 -0.64
CA SER A 171 10.83 4.09 0.52
C SER A 171 9.58 4.69 1.17
N LEU A 172 9.58 4.70 2.50
CA LEU A 172 8.53 5.25 3.35
C LEU A 172 9.13 6.44 4.11
N TYR A 173 8.50 7.60 4.01
CA TYR A 173 8.93 8.79 4.74
C TYR A 173 7.75 9.49 5.42
N LEU A 174 7.93 9.85 6.69
CA LEU A 174 7.00 10.64 7.48
C LEU A 174 7.74 11.85 8.06
N SER A 175 7.25 13.06 7.78
CA SER A 175 7.85 14.28 8.32
C SER A 175 7.41 14.53 9.75
N ASP A 176 8.31 15.07 10.57
CA ASP A 176 7.94 15.61 11.87
C ASP A 176 7.32 17.01 11.71
N LYS A 177 6.36 17.33 12.58
CA LYS A 177 5.73 18.66 12.68
C LYS A 177 6.72 19.76 13.05
N SER A 178 7.84 19.40 13.69
CA SER A 178 8.89 20.32 14.14
C SER A 178 9.81 20.80 13.01
N GLN A 179 9.94 20.04 11.91
CA GLN A 179 10.84 20.37 10.82
C GLN A 179 10.10 21.15 9.72
N CYS A 180 10.36 22.45 9.64
CA CYS A 180 9.72 23.37 8.69
C CYS A 180 10.24 23.22 7.24
N ILE A 181 11.27 22.42 7.02
CA ILE A 181 11.91 22.23 5.71
C ILE A 181 12.44 20.79 5.70
N MET A 182 12.01 19.98 4.71
CA MET A 182 12.75 18.77 4.35
C MET A 182 14.17 19.23 3.99
N PRO A 183 15.25 18.68 4.57
CA PRO A 183 16.60 19.05 4.14
C PRO A 183 16.66 18.96 2.62
N SER A 184 16.93 20.09 1.95
CA SER A 184 17.20 20.11 0.52
C SER A 184 18.35 19.14 0.28
N GLY A 185 18.11 18.08 -0.49
CA GLY A 185 19.09 17.02 -0.68
C GLY A 185 18.93 15.81 0.24
N THR A 186 17.74 15.55 0.79
CA THR A 186 17.44 14.20 1.31
C THR A 186 17.37 13.23 0.13
N ASN A 187 18.52 12.69 -0.25
CA ASN A 187 18.62 11.63 -1.23
C ASN A 187 17.97 10.38 -0.63
N ILE A 188 16.72 10.13 -0.99
CA ILE A 188 16.12 8.82 -0.77
C ILE A 188 16.67 7.91 -1.87
N LEU A 189 17.74 7.20 -1.57
CA LEU A 189 18.31 6.19 -2.44
C LEU A 189 17.41 4.96 -2.37
N ILE A 190 16.79 4.61 -3.51
CA ILE A 190 16.07 3.36 -3.75
C ILE A 190 16.80 2.66 -4.89
#